data_AF-A0A1V3WMX6-F1
#
_entry.id   AF-A0A1V3WMX6-F1
#
_cell.length_a   1.000
_cell.length_b   1.000
_cell.length_c   1.000
_cell.angle_alpha   90.00
_cell.angle_beta   90.00
_cell.angle_gamma   90.00
#
_symmetry.space_group_name_H-M   'P 1'
#
loop_
_entity.id
_entity.type
_entity.pdbx_description
1 polymer ?
#
loop_
_entity_poly.entity_id
_entity_poly.type
_entity_poly.pdbx_seq_one_letter_code
_entity_poly.pdbx_strand_id
1 'polypeptide(L)'
;MTMLRRRIDAPLEEGALSMMTPFAAFLLAQSLHCSGVVAVMVSALVLAYTGPRVIRARSRLQSFAFWDISTFLINGSLWVFVGVQIPGAIEHISDVGGGLRRATVLALVVAGVVVATRIVWVEVTSLVGRAVDRSMRKPHRYVGFRQRCVTSWAGFRGAVSLAAALAVPMTTRSGAPFPDRNLIIFVVSIVILVTVLVQGSSLPAVVRWARMPDDVTRADELQLARTRSAEAALEALPAVADALGPAPRL
;
A
#
# COMPACT_ATOMS: atom_id res chain seq x y z
N MET A 1 17.74 12.90 -8.53
CA MET A 1 16.30 13.21 -8.37
C MET A 1 16.03 14.13 -7.17
N THR A 2 16.35 13.74 -5.94
CA THR A 2 16.08 14.54 -4.72
C THR A 2 16.79 15.91 -4.70
N MET A 3 18.02 16.02 -5.18
CA MET A 3 18.74 17.30 -5.28
C MET A 3 18.26 18.21 -6.41
N LEU A 4 17.66 17.65 -7.48
CA LEU A 4 17.13 18.42 -8.60
C LEU A 4 15.83 19.14 -8.22
N ARG A 5 14.98 18.49 -7.41
CA ARG A 5 13.74 19.09 -6.88
C ARG A 5 13.96 20.32 -6.01
N ARG A 6 15.14 20.47 -5.39
CA ARG A 6 15.48 21.67 -4.62
C ARG A 6 15.62 22.93 -5.47
N ARG A 7 15.80 22.81 -6.80
CA ARG A 7 16.02 23.95 -7.72
C ARG A 7 14.82 24.28 -8.60
N ILE A 8 13.72 23.54 -8.49
CA ILE A 8 12.54 23.69 -9.35
C ILE A 8 11.41 24.29 -8.54
N ASP A 9 10.94 25.47 -8.95
CA ASP A 9 9.84 26.21 -8.33
C ASP A 9 8.56 26.17 -9.18
N ALA A 10 8.34 25.04 -9.87
CA ALA A 10 7.19 24.81 -10.73
C ALA A 10 6.40 23.57 -10.25
N PRO A 11 5.16 23.73 -9.73
CA PRO A 11 4.35 22.61 -9.23
C PRO A 11 4.06 21.52 -10.27
N LEU A 12 3.92 21.91 -11.55
CA LEU A 12 3.72 20.98 -12.67
C LEU A 12 4.95 20.10 -12.92
N GLU A 13 6.15 20.68 -12.86
CA GLU A 13 7.41 19.95 -13.05
C GLU A 13 7.66 18.99 -11.89
N GLU A 14 7.34 19.39 -10.66
CA GLU A 14 7.44 18.50 -9.50
C GLU A 14 6.45 17.32 -9.57
N GLY A 15 5.25 17.55 -10.12
CA GLY A 15 4.28 16.52 -10.43
C GLY A 15 4.78 15.55 -11.50
N ALA A 16 5.33 16.07 -12.61
CA ALA A 16 5.91 15.26 -13.67
C ALA A 16 7.09 14.41 -13.17
N LEU A 17 8.00 15.01 -12.41
CA LEU A 17 9.09 14.28 -11.73
C LEU A 17 8.54 13.20 -10.79
N SER A 18 7.38 13.43 -10.17
CA SER A 18 6.78 12.45 -9.25
C SER A 18 6.33 11.20 -10.00
N MET A 19 5.75 11.37 -11.19
CA MET A 19 5.38 10.26 -12.06
C MET A 19 6.59 9.59 -12.69
N MET A 20 7.60 10.34 -13.12
CA MET A 20 8.79 9.77 -13.75
C MET A 20 9.67 8.95 -12.79
N THR A 21 9.74 9.34 -11.51
CA THR A 21 10.61 8.69 -10.51
C THR A 21 10.39 7.17 -10.42
N PRO A 22 9.17 6.64 -10.21
CA PRO A 22 8.94 5.20 -10.15
C PRO A 22 9.29 4.50 -11.47
N PHE A 23 8.92 5.04 -12.64
CA PHE A 23 9.27 4.40 -13.92
C PHE A 23 10.78 4.36 -14.17
N ALA A 24 11.49 5.44 -13.86
CA ALA A 24 12.95 5.48 -13.96
C ALA A 24 13.61 4.46 -13.02
N ALA A 25 13.15 4.37 -11.77
CA ALA A 25 13.67 3.38 -10.82
C ALA A 25 13.41 1.94 -11.29
N PHE A 26 12.23 1.67 -11.85
CA PHE A 26 11.86 0.36 -12.38
C PHE A 26 12.77 -0.06 -13.55
N LEU A 27 12.92 0.80 -14.56
CA LEU A 27 13.70 0.50 -15.76
C LEU A 27 15.19 0.36 -15.45
N LEU A 28 15.73 1.24 -14.59
CA LEU A 28 17.13 1.14 -14.14
C LEU A 28 17.39 -0.19 -13.43
N ALA A 29 16.49 -0.61 -12.53
CA ALA A 29 16.64 -1.89 -11.84
C ALA A 29 16.54 -3.07 -12.79
N GLN A 30 15.62 -3.06 -13.76
CA GLN A 30 15.53 -4.11 -14.77
C GLN A 30 16.78 -4.20 -15.66
N SER A 31 17.40 -3.07 -16.01
CA SER A 31 18.66 -3.05 -16.77
C SER A 31 19.81 -3.73 -16.03
N LEU A 32 19.74 -3.77 -14.71
CA LEU A 32 20.70 -4.43 -13.81
C LEU A 32 20.24 -5.83 -13.39
N HIS A 33 19.22 -6.39 -14.04
CA HIS A 33 18.60 -7.69 -13.68
C HIS A 33 18.13 -7.79 -12.22
N CYS A 34 17.80 -6.64 -11.60
CA CYS A 34 17.29 -6.54 -10.24
C CYS A 34 15.75 -6.43 -10.22
N SER A 35 15.14 -6.57 -9.04
CA SER A 35 13.68 -6.43 -8.90
C SER A 35 13.24 -4.97 -9.06
N GLY A 36 12.63 -4.65 -10.22
CA GLY A 36 12.09 -3.32 -10.51
C GLY A 36 11.03 -2.87 -9.51
N VAL A 37 10.15 -3.78 -9.06
CA VAL A 37 9.09 -3.46 -8.07
C VAL A 37 9.69 -3.03 -6.73
N VAL A 38 10.74 -3.72 -6.27
CA VAL A 38 11.41 -3.37 -5.01
C VAL A 38 12.14 -2.04 -5.15
N ALA A 39 12.79 -1.77 -6.28
CA ALA A 39 13.44 -0.48 -6.53
C ALA A 39 12.44 0.68 -6.50
N VAL A 40 11.27 0.52 -7.10
CA VAL A 40 10.17 1.49 -7.01
C VAL A 40 9.75 1.72 -5.56
N MET A 41 9.52 0.66 -4.80
CA MET A 41 9.12 0.75 -3.39
C MET A 41 10.15 1.50 -2.54
N VAL A 42 11.45 1.21 -2.73
CA VAL A 42 12.53 1.91 -2.03
C VAL A 42 12.57 3.39 -2.44
N SER A 43 12.44 3.69 -3.74
CA SER A 43 12.41 5.08 -4.22
C SER A 43 11.23 5.88 -3.64
N ALA A 44 10.05 5.25 -3.53
CA ALA A 44 8.86 5.84 -2.94
C ALA A 44 9.04 6.08 -1.44
N LEU A 45 9.64 5.13 -0.71
CA LEU A 45 9.94 5.28 0.72
C LEU A 45 10.93 6.43 0.97
N VAL A 46 12.00 6.51 0.18
CA VAL A 46 12.97 7.60 0.25
C VAL A 46 12.31 8.95 -0.03
N LEU A 47 11.42 9.00 -1.03
CA LEU A 47 10.67 10.22 -1.37
C LEU A 47 9.68 10.61 -0.27
N ALA A 48 8.98 9.65 0.34
CA ALA A 48 8.07 9.90 1.46
C ALA A 48 8.83 10.42 2.69
N TYR A 49 10.01 9.87 3.00
CA TYR A 49 10.85 10.30 4.11
C TYR A 49 11.49 11.67 3.89
N THR A 50 11.96 11.94 2.67
CA THR A 50 12.68 13.18 2.35
C THR A 50 11.74 14.31 1.96
N GLY A 51 10.56 13.99 1.43
CA GLY A 51 9.57 14.91 0.85
C GLY A 51 9.26 16.15 1.70
N PRO A 52 8.96 16.00 3.02
CA PRO A 52 8.69 17.14 3.90
C PRO A 52 9.85 18.14 4.03
N ARG A 53 11.09 17.71 3.76
CA ARG A 53 12.30 18.55 3.88
C ARG A 53 12.73 19.21 2.57
N VAL A 54 12.21 18.74 1.42
CA VAL A 54 12.69 19.17 0.09
C VAL A 54 11.61 19.72 -0.83
N ILE A 55 10.33 19.43 -0.58
CA ILE A 55 9.21 19.88 -1.41
C ILE A 55 8.44 20.99 -0.68
N ARG A 56 8.19 22.11 -1.35
CA ARG A 56 7.43 23.24 -0.78
C ARG A 56 5.96 22.84 -0.50
N ALA A 57 5.35 23.48 0.50
CA ALA A 57 4.01 23.14 0.97
C ALA A 57 2.93 23.17 -0.12
N ARG A 58 2.94 24.18 -1.00
CA ARG A 58 1.97 24.33 -2.10
C ARG A 58 2.02 23.15 -3.08
N SER A 59 3.21 22.72 -3.48
CA SER A 59 3.37 21.62 -4.43
C SER A 59 3.07 20.26 -3.81
N ARG A 60 3.31 20.09 -2.50
CA ARG A 60 2.88 18.89 -1.76
C ARG A 60 1.37 18.72 -1.80
N LEU A 61 0.60 19.80 -1.60
CA LEU A 61 -0.86 19.75 -1.61
C LEU A 61 -1.40 19.30 -2.98
N GLN A 62 -0.85 19.84 -4.06
CA GLN A 62 -1.20 19.44 -5.42
C GLN A 62 -0.78 17.99 -5.72
N SER A 63 0.43 17.61 -5.31
CA SER A 63 0.94 16.24 -5.50
C SER A 63 0.09 15.22 -4.74
N PHE A 64 -0.33 15.50 -3.51
CA PHE A 64 -1.20 14.62 -2.74
C PHE A 64 -2.56 14.44 -3.42
N ALA A 65 -3.22 15.52 -3.84
CA ALA A 65 -4.49 15.42 -4.54
C ALA A 65 -4.38 14.59 -5.84
N PHE A 66 -3.30 14.79 -6.61
CA PHE A 66 -3.03 14.02 -7.81
C PHE A 66 -2.80 12.52 -7.53
N TRP A 67 -2.03 12.19 -6.49
CA TRP A 67 -1.78 10.81 -6.10
C TRP A 67 -3.03 10.14 -5.50
N ASP A 68 -3.88 10.87 -4.80
CA ASP A 68 -5.15 10.36 -4.29
C ASP A 68 -6.07 9.95 -5.44
N ILE A 69 -6.24 10.82 -6.45
CA ILE A 69 -7.02 10.52 -7.65
C ILE A 69 -6.40 9.35 -8.44
N SER A 70 -5.08 9.36 -8.61
CA SER A 70 -4.37 8.29 -9.33
C SER A 70 -4.52 6.94 -8.63
N THR A 71 -4.40 6.92 -7.30
CA THR A 71 -4.57 5.71 -6.47
C THR A 71 -6.01 5.22 -6.53
N PHE A 72 -6.99 6.12 -6.51
CA PHE A 72 -8.39 5.77 -6.67
C PHE A 72 -8.66 5.14 -8.04
N LEU A 73 -8.19 5.76 -9.13
CA LEU A 73 -8.36 5.25 -10.49
C LEU A 73 -7.68 3.90 -10.68
N ILE A 74 -6.41 3.77 -10.28
CA ILE A 74 -5.65 2.52 -10.42
C ILE A 74 -6.32 1.40 -9.62
N ASN A 75 -6.71 1.64 -8.36
CA ASN A 75 -7.41 0.62 -7.58
C ASN A 75 -8.77 0.27 -8.18
N GLY A 76 -9.54 1.26 -8.65
CA GLY A 76 -10.82 1.05 -9.32
C GLY A 76 -10.67 0.20 -10.59
N SER A 77 -9.71 0.53 -11.46
CA SER A 77 -9.40 -0.24 -12.66
C SER A 77 -8.99 -1.68 -12.33
N LEU A 78 -8.20 -1.88 -11.27
CA LEU A 78 -7.81 -3.21 -10.84
C LEU A 78 -9.01 -4.04 -10.35
N TRP A 79 -9.95 -3.42 -9.64
CA TRP A 79 -11.20 -4.09 -9.24
C TRP A 79 -12.08 -4.44 -10.43
N VAL A 80 -12.14 -3.56 -11.43
CA VAL A 80 -12.81 -3.86 -12.70
C VAL A 80 -12.14 -5.07 -13.39
N PHE A 81 -10.81 -5.13 -13.42
CA PHE A 81 -10.10 -6.29 -13.98
C PHE A 81 -10.41 -7.59 -13.23
N VAL A 82 -10.46 -7.57 -11.89
CA VAL A 82 -10.90 -8.74 -11.10
C VAL A 82 -12.30 -9.16 -11.53
N GLY A 83 -13.24 -8.20 -11.65
CA GLY A 83 -14.61 -8.47 -12.07
C GLY A 83 -14.70 -9.08 -13.47
N VAL A 84 -13.98 -8.54 -14.44
CA VAL A 84 -13.94 -9.03 -15.83
C VAL A 84 -13.31 -10.41 -15.93
N GLN A 85 -12.39 -10.75 -15.04
CA GLN A 85 -11.69 -12.02 -15.09
C GLN A 85 -12.53 -13.22 -14.59
N ILE A 86 -13.56 -12.98 -13.77
CA ILE A 86 -14.40 -14.02 -13.16
C ILE A 86 -15.17 -14.84 -14.21
N PRO A 87 -15.92 -14.24 -15.17
CA PRO A 87 -16.66 -15.01 -16.18
C PRO A 87 -15.76 -15.90 -17.04
N GLY A 88 -14.66 -15.33 -17.57
CA GLY A 88 -13.70 -16.08 -18.38
C GLY A 88 -13.05 -17.22 -17.59
N ALA A 89 -12.86 -17.06 -16.29
CA ALA A 89 -12.32 -18.11 -15.43
C ALA A 89 -13.34 -19.26 -15.20
N ILE A 90 -14.65 -18.98 -15.20
CA ILE A 90 -15.71 -19.98 -15.05
C ILE A 90 -15.89 -20.80 -16.33
N GLU A 91 -15.92 -20.15 -17.50
CA GLU A 91 -16.15 -20.79 -18.80
C GLU A 91 -15.03 -21.77 -19.20
N HIS A 92 -13.78 -21.49 -18.81
CA HIS A 92 -12.64 -22.36 -19.15
C HIS A 92 -12.48 -23.56 -18.20
N ILE A 93 -13.26 -23.62 -17.11
CA ILE A 93 -13.21 -24.71 -16.12
C ILE A 93 -14.23 -25.81 -16.41
N SER A 94 -15.28 -25.52 -17.19
CA SER A 94 -16.28 -26.53 -17.59
C SER A 94 -15.68 -27.69 -18.39
N ASP A 95 -14.50 -27.54 -18.98
CA ASP A 95 -13.82 -28.58 -19.78
C ASP A 95 -12.87 -29.50 -18.97
N VAL A 96 -12.56 -29.17 -17.71
CA VAL A 96 -11.66 -30.00 -16.89
C VAL A 96 -12.46 -31.04 -16.12
N GLY A 97 -12.17 -32.34 -16.34
CA GLY A 97 -12.87 -33.56 -15.89
C GLY A 97 -13.14 -33.73 -14.40
N GLY A 98 -13.95 -32.82 -13.84
CA GLY A 98 -14.25 -32.67 -12.42
C GLY A 98 -15.17 -31.48 -12.10
N GLY A 99 -15.39 -30.59 -13.06
CA GLY A 99 -16.40 -29.53 -13.04
C GLY A 99 -16.11 -28.37 -12.08
N LEU A 100 -16.97 -27.35 -12.16
CA LEU A 100 -16.91 -26.11 -11.37
C LEU A 100 -16.84 -26.34 -9.86
N ARG A 101 -17.44 -27.44 -9.37
CA ARG A 101 -17.46 -27.79 -7.94
C ARG A 101 -16.07 -28.11 -7.40
N ARG A 102 -15.27 -28.93 -8.10
CA ARG A 102 -13.91 -29.27 -7.64
C ARG A 102 -13.00 -28.04 -7.65
N ALA A 103 -13.07 -27.21 -8.68
CA ALA A 103 -12.31 -25.97 -8.77
C ALA A 103 -12.69 -24.99 -7.65
N THR A 104 -13.97 -24.86 -7.33
CA THR A 104 -14.44 -23.99 -6.24
C THR A 104 -13.95 -24.50 -4.88
N VAL A 105 -14.05 -25.80 -4.60
CA VAL A 105 -13.52 -26.39 -3.36
C VAL A 105 -12.01 -26.16 -3.26
N LEU A 106 -11.27 -26.39 -4.35
CA LEU A 106 -9.83 -26.13 -4.40
C LEU A 106 -9.53 -24.66 -4.08
N ALA A 107 -10.25 -23.71 -4.70
CA ALA A 107 -10.06 -22.29 -4.46
C ALA A 107 -10.36 -21.89 -3.00
N LEU A 108 -11.40 -22.46 -2.39
CA LEU A 108 -11.72 -22.23 -0.98
C LEU A 108 -10.66 -22.82 -0.04
N VAL A 109 -10.15 -24.01 -0.34
CA VAL A 109 -9.04 -24.61 0.42
C VAL A 109 -7.78 -23.74 0.31
N VAL A 110 -7.44 -23.28 -0.90
CA VAL A 110 -6.31 -22.38 -1.11
C VAL A 110 -6.51 -21.06 -0.36
N ALA A 111 -7.72 -20.49 -0.36
CA ALA A 111 -8.04 -19.29 0.42
C ALA A 111 -7.81 -19.53 1.92
N GLY A 112 -8.28 -20.66 2.45
CA GLY A 112 -8.05 -21.07 3.84
C GLY A 112 -6.57 -21.22 4.18
N VAL A 113 -5.80 -21.90 3.32
CA VAL A 113 -4.34 -22.08 3.48
C VAL A 113 -3.63 -20.73 3.45
N VAL A 114 -4.00 -19.84 2.54
CA VAL A 114 -3.40 -18.49 2.42
C VAL A 114 -3.65 -17.67 3.69
N VAL A 115 -4.87 -17.71 4.23
CA VAL A 115 -5.22 -17.01 5.48
C VAL A 115 -4.50 -17.64 6.67
N ALA A 116 -4.49 -18.97 6.79
CA ALA A 116 -3.81 -19.68 7.87
C ALA A 116 -2.30 -19.41 7.85
N THR A 117 -1.66 -19.46 6.68
CA THR A 117 -0.23 -19.14 6.51
C THR A 117 0.08 -17.73 7.00
N ARG A 118 -0.82 -16.76 6.73
CA ARG A 118 -0.64 -15.38 7.21
C ARG A 118 -0.73 -15.29 8.73
N ILE A 119 -1.70 -15.96 9.35
CA ILE A 119 -1.87 -15.98 10.80
C ILE A 119 -0.63 -16.60 11.47
N VAL A 120 -0.20 -17.76 10.97
CA VAL A 120 1.00 -18.45 11.45
C VAL A 120 2.23 -17.54 11.31
N TRP A 121 2.42 -16.90 10.15
CA TRP A 121 3.57 -16.01 9.94
C TRP A 121 3.60 -14.83 10.92
N VAL A 122 2.46 -14.20 11.21
CA VAL A 122 2.38 -13.08 12.15
C VAL A 122 2.67 -13.51 13.59
N GLU A 123 2.15 -14.67 14.02
CA GLU A 123 2.47 -15.19 15.35
C GLU A 123 3.94 -15.63 15.45
N VAL A 124 4.49 -16.31 14.43
CA VAL A 124 5.91 -16.70 14.38
C VAL A 124 6.82 -15.48 14.43
N THR A 125 6.59 -14.47 13.59
CA THR A 125 7.41 -13.24 13.59
C THR A 125 7.29 -12.48 14.91
N SER A 126 6.13 -12.49 15.56
CA SER A 126 5.98 -11.92 16.90
C SER A 126 6.76 -12.70 17.97
N LEU A 127 6.77 -14.03 17.91
CA LEU A 127 7.54 -14.87 18.82
C LEU A 127 9.05 -14.67 18.64
N VAL A 128 9.53 -14.62 17.39
CA VAL A 128 10.92 -14.32 17.06
C VAL A 128 11.31 -12.93 17.55
N GLY A 129 10.47 -11.92 17.30
CA GLY A 129 10.69 -10.56 17.81
C GLY A 129 10.85 -10.54 19.33
N ARG A 130 9.95 -11.21 20.07
CA ARG A 130 10.05 -11.34 21.53
C ARG A 130 11.34 -12.01 22.00
N ALA A 131 11.81 -13.04 21.29
CA ALA A 131 13.05 -13.73 21.63
C ALA A 131 14.27 -12.82 21.43
N VAL A 132 14.30 -12.05 20.32
CA VAL A 132 15.36 -11.08 20.02
C VAL A 132 15.34 -9.91 21.02
N ASP A 133 14.17 -9.38 21.36
CA ASP A 133 14.03 -8.25 22.28
C ASP A 133 14.45 -8.61 23.71
N ARG A 134 14.15 -9.84 24.13
CA ARG A 134 14.61 -10.39 25.41
C ARG A 134 16.14 -10.50 25.45
N SER A 135 16.77 -10.85 24.32
CA SER A 135 18.22 -10.89 24.18
C SER A 135 18.84 -9.49 24.20
N MET A 136 18.20 -8.50 23.57
CA MET A 136 18.70 -7.12 23.47
C MET A 136 18.34 -6.20 24.65
N ARG A 137 17.66 -6.71 25.70
CA ARG A 137 17.21 -5.94 26.89
C ARG A 137 16.49 -4.61 26.56
N LYS A 138 15.85 -4.53 25.39
CA LYS A 138 15.05 -3.36 25.03
C LYS A 138 13.67 -3.50 25.68
N PRO A 139 13.19 -2.53 26.48
CA PRO A 139 11.83 -2.56 27.01
C PRO A 139 10.86 -2.44 25.83
N HIS A 140 10.35 -3.58 25.36
CA HIS A 140 9.54 -3.60 24.15
C HIS A 140 8.07 -3.30 24.41
N ARG A 141 7.51 -2.49 23.50
CA ARG A 141 6.08 -2.29 23.27
C ARG A 141 5.38 -3.66 23.21
N TYR A 142 4.74 -4.05 24.30
CA TYR A 142 3.96 -5.27 24.35
C TYR A 142 2.73 -5.13 23.46
N VAL A 143 2.79 -5.69 22.25
CA VAL A 143 1.61 -5.86 21.41
C VAL A 143 0.83 -7.06 21.95
N GLY A 144 -0.36 -6.82 22.50
CA GLY A 144 -1.20 -7.86 23.08
C GLY A 144 -1.67 -8.86 22.02
N PHE A 145 -1.97 -10.10 22.44
CA PHE A 145 -2.47 -11.15 21.52
C PHE A 145 -3.66 -10.68 20.66
N ARG A 146 -4.56 -9.89 21.27
CA ARG A 146 -5.70 -9.28 20.58
C ARG A 146 -5.29 -8.35 19.43
N GLN A 147 -4.29 -7.49 19.66
CA GLN A 147 -3.76 -6.59 18.62
C GLN A 147 -3.06 -7.37 17.50
N ARG A 148 -2.30 -8.41 17.84
CA ARG A 148 -1.65 -9.27 16.83
C ARG A 148 -2.66 -10.02 15.96
N CYS A 149 -3.75 -10.47 16.56
CA CYS A 149 -4.86 -11.10 15.83
C CYS A 149 -5.44 -10.12 14.80
N VAL A 150 -5.70 -8.86 15.18
CA VAL A 150 -6.11 -7.81 14.23
C VAL A 150 -5.09 -7.63 13.10
N THR A 151 -3.80 -7.53 13.42
CA THR A 151 -2.73 -7.39 12.41
C THR A 151 -2.67 -8.58 11.46
N SER A 152 -2.91 -9.80 11.95
CA SER A 152 -2.98 -11.00 11.12
C SER A 152 -4.22 -11.03 10.22
N TRP A 153 -5.34 -10.47 10.70
CA TRP A 153 -6.63 -10.46 10.02
C TRP A 153 -6.77 -9.34 8.98
N ALA A 154 -6.05 -8.22 9.15
CA ALA A 154 -6.05 -7.07 8.24
C ALA A 154 -5.30 -7.31 6.92
N GLY A 155 -4.81 -8.53 6.65
CA GLY A 155 -4.00 -8.88 5.50
C GLY A 155 -4.80 -9.27 4.25
N PHE A 156 -5.63 -8.36 3.73
CA PHE A 156 -6.44 -8.61 2.54
C PHE A 156 -5.58 -8.92 1.30
N ARG A 157 -5.98 -9.91 0.49
CA ARG A 157 -5.37 -10.11 -0.82
C ARG A 157 -6.04 -9.18 -1.81
N GLY A 158 -5.26 -8.22 -2.31
CA GLY A 158 -5.74 -7.23 -3.27
C GLY A 158 -5.34 -7.55 -4.71
N ALA A 159 -5.56 -6.55 -5.54
CA ALA A 159 -5.27 -6.51 -6.96
C ALA A 159 -3.83 -6.91 -7.36
N VAL A 160 -2.83 -6.66 -6.50
CA VAL A 160 -1.44 -7.04 -6.79
C VAL A 160 -1.31 -8.56 -6.97
N SER A 161 -2.14 -9.35 -6.27
CA SER A 161 -2.16 -10.81 -6.46
C SER A 161 -2.72 -11.20 -7.84
N LEU A 162 -3.72 -10.47 -8.33
CA LEU A 162 -4.26 -10.69 -9.68
C LEU A 162 -3.22 -10.30 -10.74
N ALA A 163 -2.54 -9.16 -10.59
CA ALA A 163 -1.48 -8.76 -11.51
C ALA A 163 -0.39 -9.84 -11.62
N ALA A 164 0.00 -10.45 -10.49
CA ALA A 164 0.94 -11.56 -10.49
C ALA A 164 0.39 -12.81 -11.21
N ALA A 165 -0.90 -13.12 -11.05
CA ALA A 165 -1.55 -14.23 -11.76
C ALA A 165 -1.63 -13.98 -13.28
N LEU A 166 -1.89 -12.75 -13.70
CA LEU A 166 -1.94 -12.37 -15.11
C LEU A 166 -0.57 -12.33 -15.75
N ALA A 167 0.47 -12.02 -14.97
CA ALA A 167 1.87 -12.06 -15.38
C ALA A 167 2.39 -13.49 -15.64
N VAL A 168 1.62 -14.54 -15.30
CA VAL A 168 1.95 -15.92 -15.68
C VAL A 168 1.98 -16.01 -17.22
N PRO A 169 3.11 -16.46 -17.82
CA PRO A 169 3.29 -16.52 -19.26
C PRO A 169 2.19 -17.35 -19.94
N MET A 170 1.84 -16.98 -21.18
CA MET A 170 0.92 -17.78 -22.00
C MET A 170 1.57 -19.08 -22.48
N THR A 171 2.89 -19.07 -22.66
CA THR A 171 3.66 -20.19 -23.18
C THR A 171 4.83 -20.53 -22.25
N THR A 172 5.15 -21.82 -22.22
CA THR A 172 6.35 -22.35 -21.57
C THR A 172 7.58 -22.09 -22.45
N ARG A 173 8.80 -22.28 -21.90
CA ARG A 173 10.05 -22.12 -22.67
C ARG A 173 10.18 -23.07 -23.87
N SER A 174 9.37 -24.14 -23.90
CA SER A 174 9.27 -25.08 -25.02
C SER A 174 8.24 -24.66 -26.08
N GLY A 175 7.54 -23.53 -25.91
CA GLY A 175 6.51 -23.03 -26.81
C GLY A 175 5.10 -23.60 -26.58
N ALA A 176 4.95 -24.60 -25.70
CA ALA A 176 3.64 -25.17 -25.37
C ALA A 176 2.82 -24.22 -24.47
N PRO A 177 1.48 -24.23 -24.55
CA PRO A 177 0.61 -23.46 -23.66
C PRO A 177 0.93 -23.71 -22.18
N PHE A 178 0.90 -22.67 -21.35
CA PHE A 178 1.15 -22.83 -19.92
C PHE A 178 0.04 -23.67 -19.28
N PRO A 179 0.38 -24.79 -18.61
CA PRO A 179 -0.61 -25.69 -18.03
C PRO A 179 -1.42 -24.98 -16.95
N ASP A 180 -2.74 -25.15 -16.98
CA ASP A 180 -3.67 -24.70 -15.94
C ASP A 180 -3.62 -23.20 -15.61
N ARG A 181 -3.14 -22.35 -16.52
CA ARG A 181 -3.10 -20.88 -16.32
C ARG A 181 -4.46 -20.31 -15.93
N ASN A 182 -5.53 -20.77 -16.59
CA ASN A 182 -6.89 -20.32 -16.32
C ASN A 182 -7.37 -20.77 -14.93
N LEU A 183 -6.95 -21.95 -14.47
CA LEU A 183 -7.23 -22.43 -13.12
C LEU A 183 -6.51 -21.57 -12.07
N ILE A 184 -5.25 -21.19 -12.31
CA ILE A 184 -4.50 -20.27 -11.42
C ILE A 184 -5.25 -18.94 -11.30
N ILE A 185 -5.66 -18.37 -12.43
CA ILE A 185 -6.41 -17.10 -12.47
C ILE A 185 -7.75 -17.22 -11.75
N PHE A 186 -8.47 -18.33 -11.94
CA PHE A 186 -9.72 -18.61 -11.22
C PHE A 186 -9.50 -18.66 -9.71
N VAL A 187 -8.54 -19.48 -9.26
CA VAL A 187 -8.23 -19.64 -7.83
C VAL A 187 -7.83 -18.30 -7.22
N VAL A 188 -6.95 -17.53 -7.87
CA VAL A 188 -6.53 -16.21 -7.37
C VAL A 188 -7.70 -15.24 -7.30
N SER A 189 -8.56 -15.20 -8.32
CA SER A 189 -9.75 -14.35 -8.32
C SER A 189 -10.71 -14.69 -7.17
N ILE A 190 -10.99 -15.97 -6.93
CA ILE A 190 -11.83 -16.43 -5.82
C ILE A 190 -11.17 -16.13 -4.47
N VAL A 191 -9.86 -16.34 -4.33
CA VAL A 191 -9.12 -16.02 -3.10
C VAL A 191 -9.21 -14.52 -2.80
N ILE A 192 -9.04 -13.65 -3.79
CA ILE A 192 -9.18 -12.19 -3.64
C ILE A 192 -10.61 -11.84 -3.20
N LEU A 193 -11.62 -12.41 -3.88
CA LEU A 193 -13.02 -12.14 -3.56
C LEU A 193 -13.38 -12.58 -2.14
N VAL A 194 -13.01 -13.81 -1.76
CA VAL A 194 -13.28 -14.36 -0.42
C VAL A 194 -12.55 -13.56 0.64
N THR A 195 -11.26 -13.24 0.45
CA THR A 195 -10.50 -12.49 1.46
C THR A 195 -11.04 -11.07 1.62
N VAL A 196 -11.36 -10.36 0.54
CA VAL A 196 -11.88 -9.00 0.65
C VAL A 196 -13.30 -8.98 1.21
N LEU A 197 -14.19 -9.88 0.79
CA LEU A 197 -15.55 -9.94 1.33
C LEU A 197 -15.56 -10.40 2.79
N VAL A 198 -14.91 -11.52 3.09
CA VAL A 198 -14.94 -12.11 4.43
C VAL A 198 -14.08 -11.30 5.40
N GLN A 199 -12.80 -11.11 5.11
CA GLN A 199 -11.93 -10.40 6.04
C GLN A 199 -12.29 -8.90 6.07
N GLY A 200 -12.64 -8.28 4.94
CA GLY A 200 -12.97 -6.85 4.89
C GLY A 200 -14.21 -6.49 5.69
N SER A 201 -15.28 -7.30 5.59
CA SER A 201 -16.50 -7.10 6.38
C SER A 201 -16.34 -7.48 7.85
N SER A 202 -15.49 -8.47 8.16
CA SER A 202 -15.26 -8.92 9.55
C SER A 202 -14.22 -8.08 10.30
N LEU A 203 -13.33 -7.34 9.61
CA LEU A 203 -12.29 -6.54 10.26
C LEU A 203 -12.84 -5.55 11.29
N PRO A 204 -13.90 -4.76 11.03
CA PRO A 204 -14.48 -3.87 12.05
C PRO A 204 -14.94 -4.62 13.31
N ALA A 205 -15.48 -5.83 13.16
CA ALA A 205 -15.88 -6.66 14.29
C ALA A 205 -14.66 -7.16 15.08
N VAL A 206 -13.60 -7.59 14.39
CA VAL A 206 -12.34 -8.04 15.02
C VAL A 206 -11.64 -6.88 15.74
N VAL A 207 -11.64 -5.67 15.17
CA VAL A 207 -11.09 -4.47 15.82
C VAL A 207 -11.85 -4.11 17.10
N ARG A 208 -13.19 -4.15 17.06
CA ARG A 208 -14.02 -3.91 18.26
C ARG A 208 -13.78 -4.96 19.34
N TRP A 209 -13.67 -6.23 18.97
CA TRP A 209 -13.33 -7.32 19.89
C TRP A 209 -11.95 -7.13 20.53
N ALA A 210 -10.98 -6.67 19.75
CA ALA A 210 -9.62 -6.47 20.21
C ALA A 210 -9.46 -5.28 21.18
N ARG A 211 -10.45 -4.37 21.25
CA ARG A 211 -10.40 -3.12 22.01
C ARG A 211 -9.09 -2.35 21.74
N MET A 212 -8.77 -2.14 20.46
CA MET A 212 -7.57 -1.38 20.10
C MET A 212 -7.64 0.02 20.74
N PRO A 213 -6.55 0.50 21.37
CA PRO A 213 -6.49 1.86 21.88
C PRO A 213 -6.78 2.85 20.75
N ASP A 214 -7.45 3.95 21.08
CA ASP A 214 -7.61 5.05 20.13
C ASP A 214 -6.24 5.61 19.76
N ASP A 215 -6.01 5.79 18.46
CA ASP A 215 -4.78 6.40 17.97
C ASP A 215 -4.82 7.91 18.14
N VAL A 216 -4.48 8.37 19.35
CA VAL A 216 -4.38 9.81 19.70
C VAL A 216 -3.13 10.47 19.12
N THR A 217 -2.16 9.69 18.64
CA THR A 217 -0.87 10.19 18.11
C THR A 217 -1.08 11.25 17.03
N ARG A 218 -2.01 11.00 16.11
CA ARG A 218 -2.30 11.93 15.01
C ARG A 218 -2.95 13.23 15.49
N ALA A 219 -3.79 13.16 16.52
CA ALA A 219 -4.42 14.34 17.12
C ALA A 219 -3.37 15.19 17.83
N ASP A 220 -2.47 14.57 18.57
CA ASP A 220 -1.36 15.23 19.26
C ASP A 220 -0.39 15.88 18.27
N GLU A 221 -0.03 15.17 17.19
CA GLU A 221 0.83 15.71 16.11
C GLU A 221 0.17 16.90 15.40
N LEU A 222 -1.14 16.84 15.12
CA LEU A 222 -1.89 17.95 14.54
C LEU A 222 -1.93 19.16 15.48
N GLN A 223 -2.12 18.92 16.77
CA GLN A 223 -2.10 19.98 17.78
C GLN A 223 -0.73 20.65 17.83
N LEU A 224 0.35 19.87 17.85
CA LEU A 224 1.72 20.37 17.83
C LEU A 224 2.05 21.14 16.54
N ALA A 225 1.56 20.67 15.40
CA ALA A 225 1.74 21.37 14.13
C ALA A 225 0.99 22.71 14.12
N ARG A 226 -0.22 22.77 14.69
CA ARG A 226 -1.01 24.01 14.80
C ARG A 226 -0.35 25.02 15.73
N THR A 227 0.12 24.60 16.89
CA THR A 227 0.81 25.50 17.83
C THR A 227 2.07 26.07 17.22
N ARG A 228 2.94 25.25 16.63
CA ARG A 228 4.15 25.72 15.94
C ARG A 228 3.85 26.63 14.74
N SER A 229 2.79 26.35 13.98
CA SER A 229 2.41 27.23 12.85
C SER A 229 1.92 28.59 13.35
N ALA A 230 1.17 28.62 14.45
CA ALA A 230 0.72 29.85 15.08
C ALA A 230 1.88 30.65 15.68
N GLU A 231 2.79 29.98 16.39
CA GLU A 231 4.03 30.58 16.94
C GLU A 231 4.87 31.22 15.83
N ALA A 232 5.14 30.48 14.75
CA ALA A 232 5.89 31.02 13.61
C ALA A 232 5.18 32.18 12.90
N ALA A 233 3.84 32.16 12.84
CA ALA A 233 3.07 33.27 12.30
C ALA A 233 3.15 34.51 13.20
N LEU A 234 3.07 34.34 14.52
CA LEU A 234 3.24 35.42 15.49
C LEU A 234 4.65 36.02 15.46
N GLU A 235 5.68 35.18 15.32
CA GLU A 235 7.07 35.62 15.20
C GLU A 235 7.34 36.38 13.90
N ALA A 236 6.61 36.07 12.82
CA ALA A 236 6.71 36.77 11.55
C ALA A 236 5.91 38.10 11.50
N LEU A 237 4.93 38.31 12.39
CA LEU A 237 4.08 39.51 12.39
C LEU A 237 4.85 40.82 12.48
N PRO A 238 5.88 40.99 13.35
CA PRO A 238 6.65 42.23 13.42
C PRO A 238 7.36 42.55 12.10
N ALA A 239 7.99 41.55 11.48
CA ALA A 239 8.68 41.72 10.20
C ALA A 239 7.72 42.09 9.05
N VAL A 240 6.49 41.53 9.07
CA VAL A 240 5.44 41.87 8.10
C VAL A 240 4.88 43.28 8.37
N ALA A 241 4.70 43.66 9.63
CA ALA A 241 4.26 45.00 10.02
C ALA A 241 5.28 46.07 9.62
N ASP A 242 6.57 45.80 9.79
CA ASP A 242 7.66 46.68 9.35
C ASP A 242 7.72 46.80 7.81
N ALA A 243 7.45 45.71 7.09
CA ALA A 243 7.44 45.70 5.62
C ALA A 243 6.23 46.43 5.01
N LEU A 244 5.09 46.48 5.71
CA LEU A 244 3.87 47.16 5.26
C LEU A 244 3.86 48.66 5.59
N GLY A 245 4.79 49.14 6.43
CA GLY A 245 4.84 50.53 6.89
C GLY A 245 3.64 50.92 7.77
N PRO A 246 3.69 52.09 8.44
CA PRO A 246 2.61 52.52 9.32
C PRO A 246 1.31 52.69 8.53
N ALA A 247 0.23 52.08 9.02
CA ALA A 247 -1.11 52.21 8.47
C ALA A 247 -1.49 53.71 8.31
N PRO A 248 -2.16 54.10 7.21
CA PRO A 248 -2.62 55.47 7.05
C PRO A 248 -3.53 55.81 8.23
N ARG A 249 -3.16 56.84 8.99
CA ARG A 249 -4.00 57.38 10.07
C ARG A 249 -5.30 57.87 9.41
N LEU A 250 -6.41 57.22 9.76
CA LEU A 250 -7.76 57.71 9.48
C LEU A 250 -8.01 59.05 10.15
#